data_AF-A0A1Y4ANY8-F1
#
_entry.id   AF-A0A1Y4ANY8-F1
#
_cell.length_a   1.000
_cell.length_b   1.000
_cell.length_c   1.000
_cell.angle_alpha   90.00
_cell.angle_beta   90.00
_cell.angle_gamma   90.00
#
_symmetry.space_group_name_H-M   'P 1'
#
loop_
_entity.id
_entity.type
_entity.pdbx_description
1 polymer ?
#
loop_
_entity_poly.entity_id
_entity_poly.type
_entity_poly.pdbx_seq_one_letter_code
_entity_poly.pdbx_strand_id
1 'polypeptide(L)'
;MGDCLTQLEELTYRINHTNMQTVHEGETLTRMIARKDILTLRISVMRDVLSHVIENDRYGRNEIKYIRTIDVPAFRKEMDAYAKRLRELDLKLQSLNWTVDLI
;
A
#
# COMPACT_ATOMS: atom_id res chain seq x y z
N MET A 1 -27.94 19.30 8.33
CA MET A 1 -27.07 18.85 7.22
C MET A 1 -25.79 19.68 7.12
N GLY A 2 -25.87 21.02 7.22
CA GLY A 2 -24.70 21.91 7.17
C GLY A 2 -23.64 21.66 8.25
N ASP A 3 -24.04 21.47 9.51
CA ASP A 3 -23.10 21.30 10.62
C ASP A 3 -22.18 20.07 10.49
N CYS A 4 -22.69 18.98 9.91
CA CYS A 4 -21.90 17.75 9.71
C CYS A 4 -20.82 17.94 8.63
N LEU A 5 -21.14 18.66 7.55
CA LEU A 5 -20.18 18.95 6.49
C LEU A 5 -19.07 19.89 6.99
N THR A 6 -19.43 20.91 7.77
CA THR A 6 -18.44 21.82 8.39
C THR A 6 -17.52 21.07 9.36
N GLN A 7 -18.07 20.15 10.17
CA GLN A 7 -17.26 19.32 11.07
C GLN A 7 -16.31 18.40 10.30
N LEU A 8 -16.78 17.79 9.20
CA LEU A 8 -15.94 16.94 8.36
C LEU A 8 -14.80 17.72 7.70
N GLU A 9 -15.09 18.92 7.20
CA GLU A 9 -14.08 19.82 6.62
C GLU A 9 -13.01 20.18 7.65
N GLU A 10 -13.41 20.59 8.85
CA GLU A 10 -12.50 20.94 9.94
C GLU A 10 -11.62 19.75 10.36
N LEU A 11 -12.21 18.57 10.54
CA LEU A 11 -11.45 17.36 10.87
C LEU A 11 -10.46 17.01 9.76
N THR A 12 -10.87 17.11 8.50
CA THR A 12 -10.00 16.83 7.35
C THR A 12 -8.82 17.80 7.33
N TYR A 13 -9.07 19.09 7.57
CA TYR A 13 -8.02 20.10 7.66
C TYR A 13 -7.03 19.79 8.79
N ARG A 14 -7.51 19.58 10.02
CA ARG A 14 -6.67 19.32 11.19
C ARG A 14 -5.85 18.04 11.05
N ILE A 15 -6.44 16.98 10.49
CA ILE A 15 -5.73 15.73 10.20
C ILE A 15 -4.60 15.98 9.20
N ASN A 16 -4.89 16.67 8.10
CA ASN A 16 -3.87 16.96 7.08
C ASN A 16 -2.76 17.86 7.63
N HIS A 17 -3.13 18.89 8.38
CA HIS A 17 -2.20 19.80 9.04
C HIS A 17 -1.27 19.04 10.01
N THR A 18 -1.84 18.21 10.89
CA THR A 18 -1.09 17.38 11.84
C THR A 18 -0.18 16.38 11.11
N ASN A 19 -0.67 15.74 10.03
CA ASN A 19 0.12 14.80 9.24
C ASN A 19 1.32 15.46 8.54
N MET A 20 1.18 16.70 8.10
CA MET A 20 2.26 17.43 7.44
C MET A 20 3.32 17.92 8.44
N GLN A 21 2.92 18.26 9.67
CA GLN A 21 3.84 18.78 10.70
C GLN A 21 4.51 17.69 11.53
N THR A 22 3.88 16.54 11.70
CA THR A 22 4.43 15.45 12.50
C THR A 22 5.54 14.73 11.74
N VAL A 23 6.76 14.78 12.29
CA VAL A 23 7.95 14.11 11.76
C VAL A 23 8.29 12.90 12.60
N HIS A 24 8.46 11.74 11.95
CA HIS A 24 8.89 10.50 12.56
C HIS A 24 10.03 9.90 11.72
N GLU A 25 11.12 9.47 12.36
CA GLU A 25 12.30 8.91 11.69
C GLU A 25 12.86 9.80 10.54
N GLY A 26 12.68 11.12 10.63
CA GLY A 26 13.15 12.09 9.63
C GLY A 26 12.22 12.27 8.41
N GLU A 27 11.03 11.67 8.40
CA GLU A 27 10.00 11.89 7.38
C GLU A 27 8.67 12.31 8.00
N THR A 28 7.85 13.05 7.24
CA THR A 28 6.50 13.45 7.70
C THR A 28 5.55 12.26 7.64
N LEU A 29 4.49 12.28 8.47
CA LEU A 29 3.41 11.27 8.37
C LEU A 29 2.80 11.23 6.96
N THR A 30 2.63 12.38 6.31
CA THR A 30 2.18 12.45 4.91
C THR A 30 3.08 11.65 3.97
N ARG A 31 4.41 11.72 4.14
CA ARG A 31 5.35 10.94 3.33
C ARG A 31 5.28 9.45 3.63
N MET A 32 5.10 9.09 4.90
CA MET A 32 4.87 7.70 5.31
C MET A 32 3.58 7.12 4.68
N ILE A 33 2.49 7.89 4.68
CA ILE A 33 1.21 7.50 4.05
C ILE A 33 1.41 7.31 2.53
N ALA A 34 2.08 8.24 1.85
CA ALA A 34 2.36 8.09 0.43
C ALA A 34 3.17 6.80 0.13
N ARG A 35 4.14 6.45 0.99
CA ARG A 35 4.89 5.18 0.85
C ARG A 35 3.99 3.96 1.04
N LYS A 36 3.06 4.00 2.00
CA LYS A 36 2.07 2.94 2.21
C LYS A 36 1.19 2.76 0.96
N ASP A 37 0.73 3.84 0.36
CA ASP A 37 -0.13 3.80 -0.82
C ASP A 37 0.60 3.18 -2.01
N ILE A 38 1.86 3.57 -2.24
CA ILE A 38 2.69 2.99 -3.30
C ILE A 38 2.99 1.51 -3.06
N LEU A 39 3.28 1.10 -1.82
CA LEU A 39 3.48 -0.32 -1.49
C LEU A 39 2.20 -1.14 -1.73
N THR A 40 1.04 -0.60 -1.35
CA THR A 40 -0.26 -1.23 -1.56
C THR A 40 -0.54 -1.42 -3.06
N LEU A 41 -0.34 -0.36 -3.85
CA LEU A 41 -0.49 -0.41 -5.30
C LEU A 41 0.45 -1.43 -5.93
N ARG A 42 1.73 -1.43 -5.54
CA ARG A 42 2.74 -2.36 -6.06
C ARG A 42 2.34 -3.82 -5.78
N ILE A 43 1.89 -4.12 -4.57
CA ILE A 43 1.43 -5.47 -4.22
C ILE A 43 0.20 -5.85 -5.05
N SER A 44 -0.75 -4.92 -5.27
CA SER A 44 -1.91 -5.17 -6.13
C SER A 44 -1.49 -5.54 -7.55
N VAL A 45 -0.66 -4.72 -8.18
CA VAL A 45 -0.16 -4.97 -9.55
C VAL A 45 0.58 -6.31 -9.61
N MET A 46 1.40 -6.63 -8.60
CA MET A 46 2.09 -7.92 -8.57
C MET A 46 1.11 -9.09 -8.47
N ARG A 47 0.07 -8.99 -7.65
CA ARG A 47 -0.97 -10.03 -7.57
C ARG A 47 -1.70 -10.21 -8.90
N ASP A 48 -2.01 -9.12 -9.57
CA ASP A 48 -2.67 -9.14 -10.88
C ASP A 48 -1.77 -9.81 -11.92
N VAL A 49 -0.48 -9.50 -11.97
CA VAL A 49 0.46 -10.19 -12.88
C VAL A 49 0.49 -11.69 -12.57
N LEU A 50 0.55 -12.07 -11.30
CA LEU A 50 0.61 -13.46 -10.88
C LEU A 50 -0.67 -14.24 -11.24
N SER A 51 -1.85 -13.64 -11.12
CA SER A 51 -3.11 -14.29 -11.50
C SER A 51 -3.15 -14.60 -12.99
N HIS A 52 -2.78 -13.63 -13.83
CA HIS A 52 -2.72 -13.81 -15.29
C HIS A 52 -1.71 -14.91 -15.68
N VAL A 53 -0.53 -14.97 -15.04
CA VAL A 53 0.47 -16.01 -15.33
C VAL A 53 -0.06 -17.41 -15.00
N ILE A 54 -0.78 -17.57 -13.87
CA ILE A 54 -1.32 -18.87 -13.44
C ILE A 54 -2.50 -19.31 -14.31
N GLU A 55 -3.37 -18.37 -14.73
CA GLU A 55 -4.49 -18.66 -15.63
C GLU A 55 -4.02 -19.14 -17.00
N ASN A 56 -3.01 -18.49 -17.57
CA ASN A 56 -2.42 -18.87 -18.86
C ASN A 56 -1.69 -20.23 -18.81
N ASP A 57 -1.19 -20.67 -17.65
CA ASP A 57 -0.52 -21.99 -17.49
C ASP A 57 -1.52 -23.18 -17.54
N ARG A 58 -2.84 -22.93 -17.47
CA ARG A 58 -3.89 -23.96 -17.39
C ARG A 58 -4.57 -24.31 -18.72
N TYR A 59 -4.30 -23.60 -19.82
CA TYR A 59 -4.90 -23.89 -21.14
C TYR A 59 -4.01 -24.84 -22.00
N GLY A 60 -4.66 -25.79 -22.69
CA GLY A 60 -4.09 -27.05 -23.16
C GLY A 60 -3.30 -27.06 -24.50
N ARG A 61 -2.82 -28.27 -24.83
CA ARG A 61 -1.73 -28.72 -25.74
C ARG A 61 -1.56 -28.12 -27.16
N ASN A 62 -2.36 -27.15 -27.62
CA ASN A 62 -2.23 -26.56 -28.97
C ASN A 62 -1.96 -25.04 -28.99
N GLU A 63 -1.77 -24.40 -27.85
CA GLU A 63 -1.39 -22.98 -27.80
C GLU A 63 0.12 -22.78 -27.67
N ILE A 64 0.61 -21.70 -28.27
CA ILE A 64 2.01 -21.27 -28.22
C ILE A 64 2.44 -21.21 -26.76
N LYS A 65 3.37 -22.08 -26.37
CA LYS A 65 3.94 -22.16 -25.03
C LYS A 65 4.50 -20.79 -24.66
N TYR A 66 3.83 -20.04 -23.79
CA TYR A 66 4.40 -18.80 -23.23
C TYR A 66 5.64 -19.20 -22.43
N ILE A 67 6.81 -19.03 -23.05
CA ILE A 67 8.11 -19.29 -22.43
C ILE A 67 8.21 -18.36 -21.22
N ARG A 68 8.51 -18.95 -20.06
CA ARG A 68 8.61 -18.27 -18.76
C ARG A 68 9.59 -17.10 -18.83
N THR A 69 9.09 -15.87 -18.98
CA THR A 69 9.90 -14.66 -18.75
C THR A 69 10.03 -14.35 -17.26
N ILE A 70 9.15 -14.90 -16.41
CA ILE A 70 9.03 -14.56 -14.99
C ILE A 70 9.20 -15.84 -14.13
N ASP A 71 10.13 -15.80 -13.17
CA ASP A 71 10.29 -16.82 -12.13
C ASP A 71 9.22 -16.62 -11.05
N VAL A 72 8.19 -17.47 -11.06
CA VAL A 72 7.04 -17.38 -10.13
C VAL A 72 7.44 -17.51 -8.66
N PRO A 73 8.26 -18.49 -8.24
CA PRO A 73 8.82 -18.54 -6.89
C PRO A 73 9.54 -17.25 -6.47
N ALA A 74 10.44 -16.73 -7.31
CA ALA A 74 11.17 -15.50 -7.00
C ALA A 74 10.23 -14.29 -6.88
N PHE A 75 9.24 -14.20 -7.77
CA PHE A 75 8.26 -13.13 -7.78
C PHE A 75 7.34 -13.14 -6.55
N ARG A 76 6.90 -14.33 -6.11
CA ARG A 76 6.15 -14.50 -4.85
C ARG A 76 6.98 -14.06 -3.65
N LYS A 77 8.25 -14.44 -3.61
CA LYS A 77 9.17 -14.03 -2.54
C LYS A 77 9.34 -12.51 -2.48
N GLU A 78 9.42 -11.85 -3.63
CA GLU A 78 9.47 -10.38 -3.69
C GLU A 78 8.16 -9.74 -3.19
N MET A 79 7.01 -10.28 -3.61
CA MET A 79 5.69 -9.83 -3.14
C MET A 79 5.55 -9.97 -1.62
N ASP A 80 5.97 -11.10 -1.04
CA ASP A 80 5.93 -11.35 0.40
C ASP A 80 6.83 -10.36 1.17
N ALA A 81 7.98 -9.99 0.60
CA ALA A 81 8.86 -8.98 1.16
C ALA A 81 8.20 -7.59 1.18
N TYR A 82 7.51 -7.17 0.11
CA TYR A 82 6.74 -5.92 0.12
C TYR A 82 5.58 -5.97 1.11
N ALA A 83 4.86 -7.10 1.18
CA ALA A 83 3.76 -7.27 2.14
C ALA A 83 4.24 -7.21 3.60
N LYS A 84 5.47 -7.66 3.89
CA LYS A 84 6.09 -7.47 5.21
C LYS A 84 6.38 -5.99 5.48
N ARG A 85 7.02 -5.29 4.54
CA ARG A 85 7.32 -3.84 4.66
C ARG A 85 6.05 -2.99 4.84
N LEU A 86 4.98 -3.33 4.12
CA LEU A 86 3.68 -2.65 4.26
C LEU A 86 3.13 -2.82 5.67
N ARG A 87 3.12 -4.04 6.21
CA ARG A 87 2.67 -4.32 7.58
C ARG A 87 3.48 -3.58 8.64
N GLU A 88 4.80 -3.55 8.49
CA GLU A 88 5.69 -2.81 9.41
C GLU A 88 5.39 -1.30 9.38
N LEU A 89 5.21 -0.73 8.19
CA LEU A 89 4.87 0.68 8.02
C LEU A 89 3.47 1.00 8.57
N ASP A 90 2.50 0.12 8.35
CA ASP A 90 1.14 0.26 8.88
C ASP A 90 1.13 0.24 10.41
N LEU A 91 1.87 -0.68 11.03
CA LEU A 91 1.98 -0.73 12.49
C LEU A 91 2.60 0.55 13.05
N LYS A 92 3.62 1.10 12.39
CA LYS A 92 4.20 2.39 12.76
C LYS A 92 3.18 3.52 12.64
N LEU A 93 2.52 3.66 11.49
CA LEU A 93 1.48 4.67 11.28
C LEU A 93 0.36 4.57 12.31
N GLN A 94 -0.09 3.36 12.63
CA GLN A 94 -1.12 3.15 13.65
C GLN A 94 -0.62 3.54 15.04
N SER A 95 0.61 3.20 15.42
CA SER A 95 1.16 3.65 16.70
C SER A 95 1.19 5.18 16.79
N LEU A 96 1.54 5.86 15.69
CA LEU A 96 1.60 7.32 15.63
C LEU A 96 0.23 7.97 15.75
N ASN A 97 -0.82 7.38 15.16
CA ASN A 97 -2.20 7.83 15.34
C ASN A 97 -2.65 7.85 16.81
N TRP A 98 -2.06 7.01 17.67
CA TRP A 98 -2.37 6.98 19.11
C TRP A 98 -1.49 7.89 19.96
N THR A 99 -0.31 8.27 19.47
CA THR A 99 0.67 9.05 20.25
C THR A 99 0.73 10.53 19.86
N VAL A 100 0.11 10.91 18.75
CA VAL A 100 0.15 12.27 18.20
C VAL A 100 -1.21 12.93 18.45
N ASP A 101 -1.19 14.03 19.19
CA ASP A 101 -2.38 14.83 19.40
C ASP A 101 -2.78 15.56 18.12
N LEU A 102 -4.09 15.62 17.86
CA LEU A 102 -4.63 16.37 16.75
C LEU A 102 -4.49 17.87 17.04
N ILE A 103 -3.74 18.57 16.20
CA ILE A 103 -3.55 20.03 16.26
C ILE A 103 -4.70 20.68 15.50
#